data_AF-A0A412X323-F1
#
_entry.id   AF-A0A412X323-F1
#
_cell.length_a   1.000
_cell.length_b   1.000
_cell.length_c   1.000
_cell.angle_alpha   90.00
_cell.angle_beta   90.00
_cell.angle_gamma   90.00
#
_symmetry.space_group_name_H-M   'P 1'
#
loop_
_entity.id
_entity.type
_entity.pdbx_description
1 polymer ?
#
loop_
_entity_poly.entity_id
_entity_poly.type
_entity_poly.pdbx_seq_one_letter_code
_entity_poly.pdbx_strand_id
1 'polypeptide(L)'
;MAELESRIQSRVIKRMEAQGYYVVKLILTNKPGIPDLLCLKNGKAFFVEVKRPGEKPRPLQYHRINELKEMGFRCEVWDNSNIEEKMIADTMKNNH
;
A
#
# COMPACT_ATOMS: atom_id res chain seq x y z
N MET A 1 2.45 -4.31 23.69
CA MET A 1 1.22 -3.77 23.05
C MET A 1 1.32 -3.98 21.56
N ALA A 2 0.23 -4.38 20.90
CA ALA A 2 0.21 -4.54 19.45
C ALA A 2 0.47 -3.18 18.76
N GLU A 3 1.25 -3.19 17.68
CA GLU A 3 1.57 -1.98 16.94
C GLU A 3 0.34 -1.40 16.24
N LEU A 4 0.20 -0.07 16.24
CA LEU A 4 -0.88 0.63 15.56
C LEU A 4 -0.67 0.60 14.04
N GLU A 5 -1.76 0.42 13.29
CA GLU A 5 -1.78 0.47 11.82
C GLU A 5 -1.17 1.79 11.29
N SER A 6 -1.42 2.91 11.97
CA SER A 6 -0.82 4.21 11.65
C SER A 6 0.71 4.22 11.74
N ARG A 7 1.30 3.50 12.70
CA ARG A 7 2.76 3.38 12.83
C ARG A 7 3.35 2.52 11.71
N ILE A 8 2.68 1.42 11.36
CA ILE A 8 3.04 0.57 10.23
C ILE A 8 2.98 1.41 8.94
N GLN A 9 1.89 2.14 8.72
CA GLN A 9 1.69 3.01 7.57
C GLN A 9 2.78 4.09 7.47
N SER A 10 3.12 4.77 8.56
CA SER A 10 4.22 5.76 8.58
C SER A 10 5.57 5.14 8.21
N ARG A 11 5.83 3.89 8.61
CA ARG A 11 7.05 3.16 8.23
C ARG A 11 7.06 2.81 6.75
N VAL A 12 5.92 2.38 6.21
CA VAL A 12 5.75 2.14 4.76
C VAL A 12 6.11 3.39 3.97
N ILE A 13 5.50 4.52 4.31
CA ILE A 13 5.73 5.80 3.64
C ILE A 13 7.22 6.13 3.61
N LYS A 14 7.87 6.19 4.79
CA LYS A 14 9.29 6.55 4.90
C LYS A 14 10.20 5.65 4.08
N ARG A 15 9.93 4.34 4.07
CA ARG A 15 10.78 3.37 3.37
C ARG A 15 10.60 3.43 1.86
N MET A 16 9.35 3.55 1.40
CA MET A 16 9.05 3.72 -0.01
C MET A 16 9.62 5.03 -0.55
N GLU A 17 9.51 6.12 0.20
CA GLU A 17 10.14 7.41 -0.12
C GLU A 17 11.67 7.30 -0.19
N ALA A 18 12.30 6.60 0.76
CA ALA A 18 13.75 6.33 0.72
C ALA A 18 14.17 5.50 -0.51
N GLN A 19 13.26 4.71 -1.09
CA GLN A 19 13.46 3.97 -2.33
C GLN A 19 13.14 4.80 -3.59
N GLY A 20 12.82 6.09 -3.45
CA GLY A 20 12.54 7.01 -4.55
C GLY A 20 11.11 6.95 -5.10
N TYR A 21 10.16 6.43 -4.33
CA TYR A 21 8.74 6.60 -4.63
C TYR A 21 8.23 7.94 -4.12
N TYR A 22 7.30 8.55 -4.85
CA TYR A 22 6.43 9.60 -4.34
C TYR A 22 5.18 8.95 -3.75
N VAL A 23 4.97 9.07 -2.44
CA VAL A 23 3.90 8.38 -1.73
C VAL A 23 2.84 9.36 -1.26
N VAL A 24 1.58 9.14 -1.64
CA VAL A 24 0.44 9.96 -1.25
C VAL A 24 -0.45 9.17 -0.30
N LYS A 25 -0.70 9.70 0.88
CA LYS A 25 -1.72 9.17 1.79
C LYS A 25 -3.11 9.59 1.34
N LEU A 26 -3.99 8.62 1.08
CA LEU A 26 -5.37 8.85 0.63
C LEU A 26 -6.31 8.93 1.84
N ILE A 27 -6.55 10.14 2.33
CA ILE A 27 -7.39 10.36 3.53
C ILE A 27 -8.82 10.73 3.15
N LEU A 28 -8.97 11.66 2.20
CA LEU A 28 -10.26 12.19 1.78
C LEU A 28 -10.44 11.97 0.28
N THR A 29 -11.35 11.07 -0.06
CA THR A 29 -11.71 10.75 -1.45
C THR A 29 -13.22 10.60 -1.56
N ASN A 30 -13.75 10.72 -2.78
CA ASN A 30 -15.17 10.45 -3.08
C ASN A 30 -15.50 8.95 -3.13
N LYS A 31 -14.51 8.07 -2.91
CA LYS A 31 -14.64 6.61 -2.95
C LYS A 31 -14.29 6.03 -1.57
N PRO A 32 -15.26 5.85 -0.67
CA PRO A 32 -15.00 5.25 0.63
C PRO A 32 -14.40 3.84 0.49
N GLY A 33 -13.47 3.52 1.39
CA GLY A 33 -12.73 2.26 1.38
C GLY A 33 -11.63 2.17 0.31
N ILE A 34 -11.25 3.28 -0.32
CA ILE A 34 -10.04 3.33 -1.17
C ILE A 34 -8.80 2.93 -0.34
N PRO A 35 -7.78 2.27 -0.95
CA PRO A 35 -6.55 1.92 -0.24
C PRO A 35 -5.85 3.13 0.41
N ASP A 36 -5.12 2.90 1.49
CA ASP A 36 -4.50 3.94 2.30
C ASP A 36 -3.44 4.78 1.58
N LEU A 37 -2.68 4.17 0.68
CA LEU A 37 -1.52 4.78 0.03
C LEU A 37 -1.56 4.62 -1.49
N LEU A 38 -1.14 5.67 -2.19
CA LEU A 38 -0.78 5.67 -3.60
C LEU A 38 0.73 5.86 -3.75
N CYS A 39 1.40 4.91 -4.38
CA CYS A 39 2.85 4.91 -4.59
C CYS A 39 3.14 5.16 -6.08
N LEU A 40 3.91 6.22 -6.38
CA LEU A 40 4.23 6.65 -7.75
C LEU A 40 5.75 6.62 -7.99
N LYS A 41 6.18 6.01 -9.09
CA LYS A 41 7.59 6.02 -9.51
C LYS A 41 7.72 5.68 -10.98
N ASN A 42 8.56 6.39 -11.73
CA ASN A 42 8.88 6.10 -13.14
C ASN A 42 7.63 5.92 -14.03
N GLY A 43 6.64 6.81 -13.88
CA GLY A 43 5.38 6.75 -14.65
C GLY A 43 4.42 5.62 -14.26
N LYS A 44 4.74 4.82 -13.23
CA LYS A 44 3.90 3.74 -12.73
C LYS A 44 3.24 4.13 -11.40
N ALA A 45 2.02 3.64 -11.20
CA ALA A 45 1.22 3.85 -10.00
C ALA A 45 0.76 2.51 -9.43
N PHE A 46 0.81 2.37 -8.11
CA PHE A 46 0.16 1.26 -7.41
C PHE A 46 -0.38 1.67 -6.05
N PHE A 47 -1.33 0.90 -5.54
CA PHE A 47 -2.03 1.18 -4.30
C PHE A 47 -1.66 0.18 -3.21
N VAL A 48 -1.61 0.65 -1.97
CA VAL A 48 -1.34 -0.18 -0.79
C VAL A 48 -2.40 0.10 0.27
N GLU A 49 -3.09 -0.96 0.68
CA GLU A 49 -3.91 -1.02 1.89
C GLU A 49 -3.04 -1.57 3.03
N VAL A 50 -2.92 -0.85 4.14
CA VAL A 50 -2.08 -1.23 5.27
C VAL A 50 -2.94 -1.80 6.38
N LYS A 51 -2.60 -3.00 6.86
CA LYS A 51 -3.31 -3.67 7.96
C LYS A 51 -2.36 -4.01 9.10
N ARG A 52 -2.91 -4.15 10.31
CA ARG A 52 -2.20 -4.81 11.41
C ARG A 52 -1.99 -6.30 11.08
N PRO A 53 -0.98 -6.96 11.66
CA PRO A 53 -0.79 -8.41 11.48
C PRO A 53 -2.04 -9.21 11.80
N GLY A 54 -2.44 -10.07 10.87
CA GLY A 54 -3.62 -10.93 11.00
C GLY A 54 -4.96 -10.24 10.71
N GLU A 55 -4.98 -8.92 10.54
CA GLU A 55 -6.20 -8.18 10.17
C GLU A 55 -6.45 -8.25 8.66
N LYS A 56 -7.73 -8.33 8.28
CA LYS A 56 -8.16 -8.36 6.88
C LYS A 56 -8.81 -7.04 6.48
N PRO A 57 -8.70 -6.62 5.21
CA PRO A 57 -9.49 -5.50 4.70
C PRO A 57 -10.99 -5.69 4.99
N ARG A 58 -11.70 -4.59 5.22
CA ARG A 58 -13.17 -4.62 5.34
C ARG A 58 -13.80 -4.94 3.98
N PRO A 59 -15.06 -5.41 3.91
CA PRO A 59 -15.70 -5.76 2.64
C PRO A 59 -15.64 -4.66 1.58
N LEU A 60 -15.84 -3.40 1.96
CA LEU A 60 -15.75 -2.27 1.04
C LEU A 60 -14.32 -2.05 0.51
N GLN A 61 -13.31 -2.26 1.34
CA GLN A 61 -11.90 -2.17 0.91
C GLN A 61 -11.57 -3.28 -0.07
N TYR A 62 -12.03 -4.51 0.18
CA TYR A 62 -11.91 -5.60 -0.79
C TYR A 62 -12.55 -5.25 -2.14
N HIS A 63 -13.75 -4.67 -2.13
CA HIS A 63 -14.41 -4.23 -3.35
C HIS A 63 -13.58 -3.19 -4.12
N ARG A 64 -13.02 -2.16 -3.44
CA ARG A 64 -12.16 -1.15 -4.08
C ARG A 64 -10.84 -1.71 -4.57
N ILE A 65 -10.23 -2.62 -3.82
CA ILE A 65 -9.01 -3.33 -4.24
C ILE A 65 -9.26 -4.11 -5.54
N ASN A 66 -10.39 -4.81 -5.63
CA ASN A 66 -10.74 -5.55 -6.85
C ASN A 66 -11.07 -4.62 -8.01
N GLU A 67 -11.83 -3.54 -7.78
CA GLU A 67 -12.13 -2.50 -8.80
C GLU A 67 -10.84 -1.93 -9.40
N LEU A 68 -9.84 -1.61 -8.57
CA LEU A 68 -8.53 -1.12 -9.02
C LEU A 68 -7.76 -2.18 -9.83
N LYS A 69 -7.78 -3.44 -9.40
CA LYS A 69 -7.13 -4.55 -10.11
C LYS A 69 -7.77 -4.81 -11.47
N GLU A 70 -9.09 -4.77 -11.56
CA GLU A 70 -9.84 -4.92 -12.81
C GLU A 70 -9.52 -3.79 -13.80
N MET A 71 -9.24 -2.58 -13.31
CA MET A 71 -8.74 -1.45 -14.11
C MET A 71 -7.26 -1.57 -14.51
N GLY A 72 -6.57 -2.64 -14.11
CA GLY A 72 -5.16 -2.90 -14.43
C GLY A 72 -4.16 -2.25 -13.47
N PHE A 73 -4.61 -1.64 -12.37
CA PHE A 73 -3.70 -1.13 -11.34
C PHE A 73 -3.23 -2.25 -10.42
N ARG A 74 -1.95 -2.21 -10.06
CA ARG A 74 -1.44 -3.01 -8.94
C ARG A 74 -2.04 -2.46 -7.65
N CYS A 75 -2.66 -3.33 -6.86
CA CYS A 75 -3.20 -3.00 -5.55
C CYS A 75 -2.92 -4.13 -4.58
N GLU A 76 -2.24 -3.83 -3.47
CA GLU A 76 -1.79 -4.83 -2.51
C GLU A 76 -2.23 -4.53 -1.08
N VAL A 77 -2.31 -5.58 -0.27
CA VAL A 77 -2.55 -5.49 1.17
C VAL A 77 -1.23 -5.79 1.88
N TRP A 78 -0.71 -4.86 2.67
CA TRP A 78 0.56 -4.99 3.39
C TRP A 78 0.29 -5.02 4.89
N ASP A 79 0.97 -5.93 5.60
CA ASP A 79 0.94 -6.03 7.05
C ASP A 79 2.36 -6.23 7.60
N ASN A 80 2.53 -6.10 8.92
CA ASN A 80 3.88 -6.19 9.52
C ASN A 80 4.56 -7.56 9.31
N SER A 81 3.82 -8.62 8.95
CA SER A 81 4.42 -9.94 8.66
C SER A 81 4.99 -10.06 7.25
N ASN A 82 4.54 -9.25 6.29
CA ASN A 82 4.98 -9.33 4.89
C ASN A 82 5.61 -8.03 4.34
N ILE A 83 5.67 -6.97 5.14
CA ILE A 83 6.13 -5.65 4.73
C ILE A 83 7.57 -5.64 4.22
N GLU A 84 8.50 -6.29 4.94
CA GLU A 84 9.93 -6.29 4.60
C GLU A 84 10.19 -7.04 3.29
N GLU A 85 9.58 -8.23 3.12
CA GLU A 85 9.70 -9.04 1.91
C GLU A 85 9.16 -8.30 0.67
N LYS A 86 7.98 -7.68 0.79
CA LYS A 86 7.36 -6.93 -0.32
C LYS A 86 8.17 -5.70 -0.70
N MET A 87 8.72 -4.98 0.27
CA MET A 87 9.60 -3.84 0.02
C MET A 87 10.91 -4.24 -0.67
N ILE A 88 11.48 -5.40 -0.32
CA ILE A 88 12.67 -5.93 -0.99
C ILE A 88 12.35 -6.33 -2.43
N ALA A 89 11.25 -7.06 -2.64
CA ALA A 89 10.81 -7.49 -3.97
C ALA A 89 10.59 -6.29 -4.91
N ASP A 90 10.03 -5.18 -4.40
CA ASP A 90 9.84 -3.94 -5.18
C ASP A 90 11.16 -3.25 -5.50
N THR A 91 12.15 -3.31 -4.63
CA THR A 91 13.48 -2.75 -4.89
C THR A 91 14.17 -3.50 -6.04
N MET A 92 14.08 -4.83 -6.05
CA MET A 92 14.74 -5.67 -7.06
C MET A 92 14.12 -5.52 -8.47
N LYS A 93 12.81 -5.32 -8.56
CA LYS A 93 12.09 -5.21 -9.86
C LYS A 93 12.29 -3.89 -10.60
N ASN A 94 12.80 -2.86 -9.92
CA ASN A 94 12.97 -1.51 -10.51
C ASN A 94 14.43 -1.19 -10.90
N ASN A 95 15.34 -2.15 -10.76
CA ASN A 95 16.75 -2.02 -11.15
C ASN A 95 17.04 -2.60 -12.54
N HIS A 96 16.04 -2.74 -13.41
CA HIS A 96 16.17 -3.12 -14.82
C HIS A 96 15.43 -2.12 -15.69
#